data_AF-A0A7C3WEV3-F1
#
_entry.id   AF-A0A7C3WEV3-F1
#
_cell.length_a   1.000
_cell.length_b   1.000
_cell.length_c   1.000
_cell.angle_alpha   90.00
_cell.angle_beta   90.00
_cell.angle_gamma   90.00
#
_symmetry.space_group_name_H-M   'P 1'
#
loop_
_entity.id
_entity.type
_entity.pdbx_description
1 polymer ?
#
loop_
_entity_poly.entity_id
_entity_poly.type
_entity_poly.pdbx_seq_one_letter_code
_entity_poly.pdbx_strand_id
1 'polypeptide(L)'
;MRLTLRWQPSRNLAGLALLGWLVASVPLSLANAAQMPGFDEVYGLLRSNLTGMAEAELEQALLKGLLQQLGPRVNLITNASESVTGGQAGHGLTKSAVFDQSFGYLRVAHVGAGLATAVSEALAKLNATNRLQGLALDLRYADGFDYAEAVNVADQFVAEERPLLSWGETKARSSAKTNAFGHPITVLINGQTAGAAEALAAMLREARAGLIIGGPSAGQASLFKEFALRTGHRLRIATTPVHLGDGQAIPHTGLTPDILVAVNAEDEKQYYADAYKVIAKPVSPPPPGRAATNQTSGATNRASRLNEADLVRMKREGLDPASVVTGSDRVTAPPKPVVMDPALARALDLL
;
A
#
# COMPACT_ATOMS: atom_id res chain seq x y z
N MET A 1 47.37 -38.20 -37.72
CA MET A 1 47.28 -38.32 -39.19
C MET A 1 46.14 -39.26 -39.54
N ARG A 2 45.18 -38.79 -40.35
CA ARG A 2 44.20 -39.52 -41.23
C ARG A 2 43.29 -40.59 -40.58
N LEU A 3 41.96 -40.40 -40.60
CA LEU A 3 41.02 -40.92 -41.63
C LEU A 3 41.21 -42.45 -41.85
N THR A 4 40.22 -43.35 -41.81
CA THR A 4 38.89 -43.28 -42.42
C THR A 4 38.05 -44.52 -42.12
N LEU A 5 36.74 -44.27 -42.16
CA LEU A 5 35.56 -45.11 -42.39
C LEU A 5 35.65 -46.29 -43.40
N ARG A 6 34.62 -47.18 -43.28
CA ARG A 6 34.02 -48.16 -44.25
C ARG A 6 34.54 -49.60 -44.15
N TRP A 7 33.75 -50.68 -44.25
CA TRP A 7 32.57 -50.99 -45.10
C TRP A 7 31.94 -52.34 -44.63
N GLN A 8 30.62 -52.45 -44.33
CA GLN A 8 29.53 -53.19 -45.07
C GLN A 8 29.75 -54.69 -45.40
N PRO A 9 28.72 -55.49 -45.79
CA PRO A 9 27.30 -55.61 -45.40
C PRO A 9 26.85 -57.10 -45.23
N SER A 10 25.60 -57.37 -44.83
CA SER A 10 24.76 -58.37 -45.54
C SER A 10 23.31 -58.35 -45.09
N ARG A 11 22.45 -58.42 -46.10
CA ARG A 11 20.99 -58.45 -46.06
C ARG A 11 20.55 -59.86 -45.72
N ASN A 12 19.41 -60.01 -45.03
CA ASN A 12 18.46 -61.09 -45.35
C ASN A 12 17.03 -60.63 -45.07
N LEU A 13 16.21 -60.82 -46.11
CA LEU A 13 14.76 -60.68 -46.13
C LEU A 13 14.10 -61.86 -45.42
N ALA A 14 13.05 -61.62 -44.64
CA ALA A 14 11.86 -62.47 -44.59
C ALA A 14 10.76 -61.71 -43.84
N GLY A 15 9.65 -61.47 -44.52
CA GLY A 15 8.51 -60.74 -43.95
C GLY A 15 7.68 -61.58 -42.98
N LEU A 16 6.88 -60.89 -42.18
CA LEU A 16 5.57 -61.39 -41.75
C LEU A 16 4.68 -60.17 -41.43
N ALA A 17 3.55 -60.09 -42.12
CA ALA A 17 2.50 -59.13 -41.84
C ALA A 17 1.78 -59.52 -40.55
N LEU A 18 1.48 -58.53 -39.69
CA LEU A 18 0.47 -58.66 -38.64
C LEU A 18 -0.25 -57.33 -38.45
N LEU A 19 -1.57 -57.43 -38.60
CA LEU A 19 -2.58 -56.39 -38.48
C LEU A 19 -2.61 -55.72 -37.10
N GLY A 20 -2.96 -54.43 -37.10
CA GLY A 20 -3.96 -53.89 -36.18
C GLY A 20 -3.45 -53.19 -34.93
N TRP A 21 -3.54 -51.86 -34.90
CA TRP A 21 -4.53 -51.10 -34.12
C TRP A 21 -4.27 -49.60 -34.35
N LEU A 22 -5.09 -49.00 -35.22
CA LEU A 22 -5.13 -47.55 -35.38
C LEU A 22 -6.01 -47.02 -34.25
N VAL A 23 -5.40 -46.58 -33.15
CA VAL A 23 -6.12 -45.81 -32.13
C VAL A 23 -6.42 -44.46 -32.76
N ALA A 24 -7.65 -44.30 -33.24
CA ALA A 24 -8.18 -43.00 -33.59
C ALA A 24 -8.19 -42.15 -32.33
N SER A 25 -7.22 -41.23 -32.23
CA SER A 25 -7.24 -40.15 -31.26
C SER A 25 -8.47 -39.31 -31.52
N VAL A 26 -9.57 -39.60 -30.84
CA VAL A 26 -10.74 -38.72 -30.78
C VAL A 26 -10.23 -37.41 -30.19
N PRO A 27 -10.31 -36.27 -30.89
CA PRO A 27 -10.01 -35.00 -30.25
C PRO A 27 -11.05 -34.81 -29.15
N LEU A 28 -10.56 -34.72 -27.91
CA LEU A 28 -11.36 -34.32 -26.77
C LEU A 28 -12.00 -32.98 -27.14
N SER A 29 -13.32 -33.00 -27.32
CA SER A 29 -14.13 -31.82 -27.59
C SER A 29 -13.72 -30.72 -26.62
N LEU A 30 -13.28 -29.59 -27.18
CA LEU A 30 -13.04 -28.35 -26.45
C LEU A 30 -14.24 -28.07 -25.55
N ALA A 31 -13.93 -27.70 -24.31
CA ALA A 31 -14.91 -27.23 -23.35
C ALA A 31 -15.85 -26.24 -24.02
N ASN A 32 -17.15 -26.51 -23.95
CA ASN A 32 -18.20 -25.55 -24.23
C ASN A 32 -18.10 -24.46 -23.16
N ALA A 33 -17.17 -23.51 -23.34
CA ALA A 33 -17.16 -22.27 -22.60
C ALA A 33 -18.53 -21.65 -22.83
N ALA A 34 -19.36 -21.60 -21.79
CA ALA A 34 -20.67 -21.00 -21.87
C ALA A 34 -20.51 -19.60 -22.47
N GLN A 35 -20.99 -19.42 -23.69
CA GLN A 35 -20.85 -18.16 -24.42
C GLN A 35 -21.64 -17.12 -23.62
N MET A 36 -20.95 -16.08 -23.15
CA MET A 36 -21.62 -15.01 -22.41
C MET A 36 -22.70 -14.40 -23.32
N PRO A 37 -23.90 -14.11 -22.78
CA PRO A 37 -24.98 -13.54 -23.57
C PRO A 37 -24.56 -12.15 -24.09
N GLY A 38 -25.07 -11.79 -25.26
CA GLY A 38 -24.77 -10.50 -25.88
C GLY A 38 -25.37 -9.34 -25.09
N PHE A 39 -24.68 -8.18 -25.08
CA PHE A 39 -25.19 -6.99 -24.39
C PHE A 39 -26.59 -6.59 -24.89
N ASP A 40 -26.78 -6.56 -26.22
CA ASP A 40 -28.05 -6.13 -26.83
C ASP A 40 -29.21 -7.07 -26.48
N GLU A 41 -28.95 -8.37 -26.37
CA GLU A 41 -29.94 -9.37 -25.97
C GLU A 41 -30.38 -9.14 -24.53
N VAL A 42 -29.43 -9.07 -23.60
CA VAL A 42 -29.72 -8.85 -22.17
C VAL A 42 -30.39 -7.49 -21.98
N TYR A 43 -29.86 -6.44 -22.62
CA TYR A 43 -30.43 -5.09 -22.55
C TYR A 43 -31.86 -5.04 -23.09
N GLY A 44 -32.13 -5.67 -24.23
CA GLY A 44 -33.46 -5.75 -24.82
C GLY A 44 -34.46 -6.50 -23.92
N LEU A 45 -34.03 -7.59 -23.29
CA LEU A 45 -34.84 -8.34 -22.33
C LEU A 45 -35.13 -7.53 -21.06
N LEU A 46 -34.14 -6.82 -20.52
CA LEU A 46 -34.33 -5.93 -19.38
C LEU A 46 -35.30 -4.79 -19.74
N ARG A 47 -35.08 -4.12 -20.86
CA ARG A 47 -35.94 -3.02 -21.33
C ARG A 47 -37.40 -3.44 -21.51
N SER A 48 -37.65 -4.65 -22.02
CA SER A 48 -39.00 -5.13 -22.32
C SER A 48 -39.73 -5.75 -21.12
N ASN A 49 -39.01 -6.28 -20.14
CA ASN A 49 -39.61 -7.05 -19.03
C ASN A 49 -39.47 -6.39 -17.66
N LEU A 50 -38.60 -5.39 -17.49
CA LEU A 50 -38.39 -4.73 -16.20
C LEU A 50 -39.52 -3.72 -15.91
N THR A 51 -40.53 -4.14 -15.16
CA THR A 51 -41.67 -3.29 -14.79
C THR A 51 -41.27 -2.24 -13.75
N GLY A 52 -41.73 -1.00 -13.92
CA GLY A 52 -41.57 0.07 -12.92
C GLY A 52 -40.24 0.83 -12.96
N MET A 53 -39.40 0.58 -13.96
CA MET A 53 -38.18 1.36 -14.23
C MET A 53 -38.28 2.03 -15.60
N ALA A 54 -37.95 3.31 -15.67
CA ALA A 54 -37.88 4.02 -16.94
C ALA A 54 -36.62 3.62 -17.74
N GLU A 55 -36.68 3.64 -19.07
CA GLU A 55 -35.51 3.32 -19.91
C GLU A 55 -34.29 4.18 -19.58
N ALA A 56 -34.50 5.48 -19.35
CA ALA A 56 -33.43 6.39 -18.95
C ALA A 56 -32.78 5.99 -17.60
N GLU A 57 -33.55 5.43 -16.67
CA GLU A 57 -33.04 4.95 -15.38
C GLU A 57 -32.20 3.67 -15.55
N LEU A 58 -32.63 2.77 -16.44
CA LEU A 58 -31.87 1.58 -16.81
C LEU A 58 -30.54 1.95 -17.48
N GLU A 59 -30.55 2.87 -18.45
CA GLU A 59 -29.33 3.34 -19.12
C GLU A 59 -28.35 4.00 -18.14
N GLN A 60 -28.86 4.81 -17.20
CA GLN A 60 -28.04 5.40 -16.14
C GLN A 60 -27.44 4.33 -15.21
N ALA A 61 -28.21 3.30 -14.84
CA ALA A 61 -27.72 2.19 -14.03
C ALA A 61 -26.60 1.42 -14.75
N LEU A 62 -26.75 1.16 -16.04
CA LEU A 62 -25.75 0.49 -16.87
C LEU A 62 -24.48 1.33 -17.00
N LEU A 63 -24.61 2.63 -17.28
CA LEU A 63 -23.46 3.54 -17.34
C LEU A 63 -22.72 3.57 -16.00
N LYS A 64 -23.45 3.68 -14.89
CA LYS A 64 -22.87 3.66 -13.54
C LYS A 64 -22.13 2.34 -13.27
N GLY A 65 -22.74 1.21 -13.64
CA GLY A 65 -22.12 -0.12 -13.50
C GLY A 65 -20.85 -0.26 -14.35
N LEU A 66 -20.88 0.22 -15.59
CA LEU A 66 -19.71 0.23 -16.48
C LEU A 66 -18.58 1.07 -15.90
N LEU A 67 -18.88 2.29 -15.44
CA LEU A 67 -17.88 3.16 -14.81
C LEU A 67 -17.31 2.55 -13.53
N GLN A 68 -18.14 1.89 -12.72
CA GLN A 68 -17.69 1.18 -11.53
C GLN A 68 -16.76 0.00 -11.86
N GLN A 69 -17.07 -0.76 -12.90
CA GLN A 69 -16.26 -1.90 -13.34
C GLN A 69 -14.93 -1.46 -13.97
N LEU A 70 -14.93 -0.35 -14.70
CA LEU A 70 -13.72 0.23 -15.29
C LEU A 70 -12.89 1.01 -14.25
N GLY A 71 -13.53 1.39 -13.14
CA GLY A 71 -12.94 1.93 -11.92
C GLY A 71 -11.73 2.84 -12.17
N PRO A 72 -10.51 2.44 -11.77
CA PRO A 72 -9.33 3.30 -11.83
C PRO A 72 -8.87 3.69 -13.24
N ARG A 73 -9.40 3.04 -14.28
CA ARG A 73 -9.02 3.29 -15.68
C ARG A 73 -9.87 4.37 -16.34
N VAL A 74 -11.08 4.64 -15.84
CA VAL A 74 -12.02 5.59 -16.45
C VAL A 74 -12.69 6.43 -15.37
N ASN A 75 -12.45 7.74 -15.41
CA ASN A 75 -13.02 8.70 -14.47
C ASN A 75 -13.89 9.72 -15.19
N LEU A 76 -15.11 9.95 -14.70
CA LEU A 76 -15.98 11.01 -15.18
C LEU A 76 -15.68 12.30 -14.40
N ILE A 77 -15.13 13.29 -15.09
CA ILE A 77 -14.86 14.63 -14.54
C ILE A 77 -16.08 15.50 -14.84
N THR A 78 -16.79 15.88 -13.78
CA THR A 78 -17.88 16.84 -13.84
C THR A 78 -17.36 18.25 -13.60
N ASN A 79 -18.07 19.29 -14.06
CA ASN A 79 -17.66 20.69 -13.89
C ASN A 79 -17.56 21.12 -12.41
N ALA A 80 -18.20 20.39 -11.49
CA ALA A 80 -18.07 20.60 -10.04
C ALA A 80 -16.79 19.96 -9.45
N SER A 81 -16.15 19.05 -10.19
CA SER A 81 -14.95 18.32 -9.77
C SER A 81 -13.65 18.99 -10.25
N GLU A 82 -13.74 20.22 -10.79
CA GLU A 82 -12.61 21.00 -11.32
C GLU A 82 -11.59 21.46 -10.26
N SER A 83 -11.73 21.04 -9.00
CA SER A 83 -10.87 21.51 -7.91
C SER A 83 -9.67 20.63 -7.56
N VAL A 84 -9.38 19.51 -8.26
CA VAL A 84 -8.20 18.67 -7.94
C VAL A 84 -6.96 19.02 -8.78
N THR A 85 -7.11 19.78 -9.87
CA THR A 85 -5.97 20.36 -10.61
C THR A 85 -5.70 21.82 -10.23
N GLY A 86 -6.39 22.35 -9.22
CA GLY A 86 -6.06 23.63 -8.60
C GLY A 86 -4.82 23.46 -7.72
N GLY A 87 -3.68 23.95 -8.21
CA GLY A 87 -2.38 23.86 -7.55
C GLY A 87 -2.47 24.07 -6.04
N GLN A 88 -2.18 23.02 -5.28
CA GLN A 88 -1.75 23.17 -3.90
C GLN A 88 -0.49 24.05 -3.96
N ALA A 89 -0.56 25.24 -3.39
CA ALA A 89 0.57 26.17 -3.31
C ALA A 89 1.61 25.59 -2.34
N GLY A 90 2.41 24.63 -2.81
CA GLY A 90 3.42 23.95 -2.01
C GLY A 90 3.98 22.73 -2.71
N HIS A 91 5.20 22.34 -2.33
CA HIS A 91 5.97 21.23 -2.88
C HIS A 91 5.44 19.83 -2.47
N GLY A 92 4.16 19.67 -2.10
CA GLY A 92 3.54 18.38 -1.79
C GLY A 92 3.93 17.67 -0.48
N LEU A 93 5.13 17.92 0.07
CA LEU A 93 5.54 17.46 1.41
C LEU A 93 4.82 18.26 2.51
N THR A 94 3.96 17.61 3.30
CA THR A 94 3.08 18.27 4.28
C THR A 94 3.54 18.11 5.74
N LYS A 95 4.35 17.09 6.05
CA LYS A 95 4.85 16.86 7.40
C LYS A 95 6.26 16.27 7.36
N SER A 96 7.11 16.77 8.24
CA SER A 96 8.42 16.18 8.57
C SER A 96 8.54 16.14 10.09
N ALA A 97 8.87 14.97 10.64
CA ALA A 97 8.94 14.74 12.08
C ALA A 97 9.96 13.64 12.42
N VAL A 98 10.29 13.53 13.71
CA VAL A 98 11.06 12.42 14.26
C VAL A 98 10.19 11.68 15.27
N PHE A 99 10.02 10.37 15.10
CA PHE A 99 9.36 9.46 16.02
C PHE A 99 10.42 8.71 16.85
N ASP A 100 10.08 8.45 18.12
CA ASP A 100 10.93 7.76 19.10
C ASP A 100 12.40 8.23 19.20
N GLN A 101 12.65 9.48 18.78
CA GLN A 101 13.97 10.12 18.72
C GLN A 101 14.94 9.54 17.68
N SER A 102 14.56 8.50 16.94
CA SER A 102 15.44 7.79 15.99
C SER A 102 14.82 7.50 14.62
N PHE A 103 13.52 7.67 14.43
CA PHE A 103 12.87 7.37 13.15
C PHE A 103 12.38 8.63 12.46
N GLY A 104 12.83 8.85 11.23
CA GLY A 104 12.35 9.94 10.40
C GLY A 104 10.94 9.65 9.93
N TYR A 105 10.15 10.69 9.76
CA TYR A 105 8.83 10.59 9.16
C TYR A 105 8.63 11.73 8.16
N LEU A 106 8.28 11.38 6.93
CA LEU A 106 7.91 12.32 5.87
C LEU A 106 6.52 11.98 5.36
N ARG A 107 5.65 12.97 5.23
CA ARG A 107 4.31 12.81 4.65
C ARG A 107 4.20 13.59 3.37
N VAL A 108 3.86 12.89 2.29
CA VAL A 108 3.61 13.48 0.98
C VAL A 108 2.11 13.44 0.74
N ALA A 109 1.52 14.59 0.40
CA ALA A 109 0.12 14.67 0.01
C ALA A 109 -0.06 14.69 -1.52
N HIS A 110 0.95 15.16 -2.25
CA HIS A 110 0.89 15.28 -3.71
C HIS A 110 2.29 15.13 -4.32
N VAL A 111 2.40 14.38 -5.41
CA VAL A 111 3.61 14.28 -6.23
C VAL A 111 3.52 15.24 -7.41
N GLY A 112 4.17 16.38 -7.24
CA GLY A 112 4.24 17.46 -8.21
C GLY A 112 5.46 18.36 -7.94
N ALA A 113 5.65 19.34 -8.81
CA ALA A 113 6.85 20.18 -8.86
C ALA A 113 7.39 20.65 -7.49
N GLY A 114 8.68 20.39 -7.25
CA GLY A 114 9.42 20.85 -6.07
C GLY A 114 9.44 19.87 -4.91
N LEU A 115 8.66 18.78 -4.98
CA LEU A 115 8.66 17.74 -3.96
C LEU A 115 10.04 17.13 -3.72
N ALA A 116 10.79 16.84 -4.78
CA ALA A 116 12.13 16.27 -4.68
C ALA A 116 13.07 17.18 -3.89
N THR A 117 13.04 18.49 -4.16
CA THR A 117 13.82 19.47 -3.40
C THR A 117 13.42 19.48 -1.93
N ALA A 118 12.11 19.52 -1.64
CA ALA A 118 11.62 19.53 -0.27
C ALA A 118 11.95 18.26 0.52
N VAL A 119 11.84 17.09 -0.12
CA VAL A 119 12.26 15.81 0.47
C VAL A 119 13.76 15.83 0.77
N SER A 120 14.59 16.27 -0.18
CA SER A 120 16.05 16.35 0.00
C SER A 120 16.43 17.24 1.19
N GLU A 121 15.83 18.42 1.29
CA GLU A 121 16.03 19.32 2.43
C GLU A 121 15.57 18.70 3.75
N ALA A 122 14.44 17.99 3.76
CA ALA A 122 13.94 17.31 4.94
C ALA A 122 14.86 16.16 5.37
N LEU A 123 15.36 15.35 4.42
CA LEU A 123 16.33 14.29 4.69
C LEU A 123 17.64 14.86 5.26
N ALA A 124 18.14 15.96 4.71
CA ALA A 124 19.33 16.64 5.23
C ALA A 124 19.14 17.10 6.68
N LYS A 125 17.98 17.70 7.01
CA LYS A 125 17.64 18.11 8.37
C LYS A 125 17.53 16.93 9.34
N LEU A 126 16.92 15.83 8.91
CA LEU A 126 16.79 14.62 9.73
C LEU A 126 18.15 13.97 10.00
N ASN A 127 18.99 13.87 8.97
CA ASN A 127 20.33 13.27 9.07
C ASN A 127 21.32 14.11 9.90
N ALA A 128 21.13 15.42 10.02
CA ALA A 128 22.00 16.29 10.82
C ALA A 128 22.10 15.86 12.30
N THR A 129 21.13 15.10 12.80
CA THR A 129 21.13 14.59 14.17
C THR A 129 21.98 13.33 14.37
N ASN A 130 22.42 12.64 13.30
CA ASN A 130 23.19 11.38 13.32
C ASN A 130 22.62 10.26 14.20
N ARG A 131 21.30 10.27 14.47
CA ARG A 131 20.61 9.27 15.30
C ARG A 131 19.53 8.51 14.55
N LEU A 132 19.42 8.76 13.25
CA LEU A 132 18.39 8.16 12.43
C LEU A 132 18.69 6.67 12.24
N GLN A 133 17.69 5.84 12.51
CA GLN A 133 17.74 4.40 12.27
C GLN A 133 17.01 4.04 10.98
N GLY A 134 15.97 4.80 10.62
CA GLY A 134 15.17 4.56 9.43
C GLY A 134 14.22 5.72 9.12
N LEU A 135 13.47 5.58 8.03
CA LEU A 135 12.50 6.57 7.55
C LEU A 135 11.15 5.91 7.23
N ALA A 136 10.08 6.43 7.81
CA ALA A 136 8.71 6.16 7.36
C ALA A 136 8.29 7.23 6.34
N LEU A 137 8.11 6.83 5.08
CA LEU A 137 7.56 7.66 4.01
C LEU A 137 6.05 7.40 3.88
N ASP A 138 5.23 8.34 4.30
CA ASP A 138 3.79 8.23 4.29
C ASP A 138 3.20 8.80 2.99
N LEU A 139 2.72 7.91 2.12
CA LEU A 139 2.05 8.20 0.87
C LEU A 139 0.54 7.89 0.94
N ARG A 140 -0.01 7.65 2.13
CA ARG A 140 -1.47 7.49 2.30
C ARG A 140 -2.17 8.77 1.89
N TYR A 141 -3.24 8.63 1.10
CA TYR A 141 -3.98 9.76 0.51
C TYR A 141 -3.14 10.66 -0.43
N ALA A 142 -1.96 10.20 -0.86
CA ALA A 142 -1.13 10.93 -1.81
C ALA A 142 -1.57 10.65 -3.25
N ASP A 143 -1.71 11.68 -4.06
CA ASP A 143 -1.92 11.56 -5.50
C ASP A 143 -0.77 12.22 -6.27
N GLY A 144 -0.91 12.33 -7.59
CA GLY A 144 0.02 13.05 -8.44
C GLY A 144 0.06 12.54 -9.86
N PHE A 145 0.50 13.40 -10.77
CA PHE A 145 0.67 13.06 -12.18
C PHE A 145 2.08 13.37 -12.71
N ASP A 146 2.96 13.88 -11.84
CA ASP A 146 4.34 14.18 -12.20
C ASP A 146 5.24 12.97 -11.94
N TYR A 147 5.31 12.08 -12.94
CA TYR A 147 6.16 10.88 -12.88
C TYR A 147 7.65 11.21 -12.90
N ALA A 148 8.05 12.34 -13.49
CA ALA A 148 9.45 12.78 -13.44
C ALA A 148 9.83 13.17 -12.00
N GLU A 149 8.94 13.87 -11.30
CA GLU A 149 9.16 14.20 -9.91
C GLU A 149 9.17 12.97 -8.99
N ALA A 150 8.30 11.98 -9.24
CA ALA A 150 8.37 10.69 -8.55
C ALA A 150 9.76 10.04 -8.70
N VAL A 151 10.33 10.07 -9.90
CA VAL A 151 11.69 9.55 -10.16
C VAL A 151 12.73 10.36 -9.39
N ASN A 152 12.65 11.69 -9.40
CA ASN A 152 13.58 12.56 -8.68
C ASN A 152 13.56 12.31 -7.16
N VAL A 153 12.40 11.99 -6.59
CA VAL A 153 12.29 11.59 -5.18
C VAL A 153 12.90 10.20 -4.97
N ALA A 154 12.55 9.21 -5.81
CA ALA A 154 13.08 7.85 -5.71
C ALA A 154 14.61 7.79 -5.84
N ASP A 155 15.18 8.60 -6.73
CA ASP A 155 16.62 8.72 -6.97
C ASP A 155 17.41 9.18 -5.73
N GLN A 156 16.77 9.77 -4.72
CA GLN A 156 17.42 10.12 -3.44
C GLN A 156 17.71 8.89 -2.56
N PHE A 157 17.06 7.77 -2.83
CA PHE A 157 17.16 6.54 -2.05
C PHE A 157 17.91 5.42 -2.78
N VAL A 158 18.41 5.69 -3.99
CA VAL A 158 19.11 4.71 -4.83
C VAL A 158 20.53 5.20 -5.09
N ALA A 159 21.52 4.43 -4.62
CA ALA A 159 22.95 4.79 -4.75
C ALA A 159 23.53 4.42 -6.12
N GLU A 160 22.99 3.39 -6.77
CA GLU A 160 23.50 2.85 -8.03
C GLU A 160 22.71 3.39 -9.22
N GLU A 161 23.36 3.48 -10.38
CA GLU A 161 22.67 3.81 -11.63
C GLU A 161 21.83 2.62 -12.11
N ARG A 162 20.51 2.79 -12.22
CA ARG A 162 19.60 1.75 -12.71
C ARG A 162 18.35 2.35 -13.35
N PRO A 163 17.65 1.61 -14.23
CA PRO A 163 16.29 1.96 -14.63
C PRO A 163 15.37 2.08 -13.41
N LEU A 164 14.53 3.10 -13.40
CA LEU A 164 13.53 3.32 -12.36
C LEU A 164 12.11 3.27 -12.91
N LEU A 165 11.83 4.01 -13.99
CA LEU A 165 10.48 4.15 -14.51
C LEU A 165 10.48 4.43 -16.02
N SER A 166 9.43 4.03 -16.70
CA SER A 166 9.13 4.47 -18.07
C SER A 166 7.64 4.73 -18.27
N TRP A 167 7.33 5.78 -19.02
CA TRP A 167 5.97 6.18 -19.34
C TRP A 167 5.95 6.84 -20.73
N GLY A 168 5.00 6.42 -21.58
CA GLY A 168 5.00 6.85 -22.99
C GLY A 168 6.34 6.49 -23.66
N GLU A 169 7.02 7.50 -24.19
CA GLU A 169 8.36 7.35 -24.80
C GLU A 169 9.50 7.67 -23.81
N THR A 170 9.17 8.18 -22.63
CA THR A 170 10.16 8.59 -21.63
C THR A 170 10.64 7.38 -20.83
N LYS A 171 11.97 7.30 -20.67
CA LYS A 171 12.64 6.33 -19.80
C LYS A 171 13.51 7.10 -18.83
N ALA A 172 13.34 6.84 -17.55
CA ALA A 172 14.05 7.51 -16.48
C ALA A 172 14.88 6.51 -15.65
N ARG A 173 16.04 6.98 -15.19
CA ARG A 173 17.05 6.19 -14.49
C ARG A 173 17.53 6.96 -13.27
N SER A 174 17.98 6.24 -12.24
CA SER A 174 18.77 6.84 -11.18
C SER A 174 20.17 7.17 -11.67
N SER A 175 20.87 8.03 -10.92
CA SER A 175 22.28 8.34 -11.13
C SER A 175 23.14 7.73 -10.02
N ALA A 176 24.34 7.25 -10.37
CA ALA A 176 25.27 6.74 -9.35
C ALA A 176 25.72 7.89 -8.43
N LYS A 177 25.61 7.70 -7.11
CA LYS A 177 25.92 8.74 -6.12
C LYS A 177 26.31 8.16 -4.76
N THR A 178 27.07 8.95 -3.99
CA THR A 178 27.50 8.58 -2.63
C THR A 178 26.64 9.17 -1.53
N ASN A 179 25.76 10.12 -1.87
CA ASN A 179 24.89 10.83 -0.93
C ASN A 179 23.45 10.30 -0.93
N ALA A 180 23.21 9.11 -1.48
CA ALA A 180 21.91 8.45 -1.36
C ALA A 180 21.58 8.20 0.11
N PHE A 181 20.31 8.31 0.47
CA PHE A 181 19.85 8.02 1.83
C PHE A 181 19.97 6.52 2.11
N GLY A 182 20.88 6.16 3.01
CA GLY A 182 21.29 4.78 3.24
C GLY A 182 20.57 4.04 4.38
N HIS A 183 19.62 4.67 5.08
CA HIS A 183 18.86 4.01 6.14
C HIS A 183 17.66 3.25 5.56
N PRO A 184 17.19 2.16 6.21
CA PRO A 184 15.96 1.47 5.86
C PRO A 184 14.75 2.42 5.73
N ILE A 185 13.85 2.07 4.81
CA ILE A 185 12.65 2.86 4.53
C ILE A 185 11.42 1.95 4.60
N THR A 186 10.36 2.44 5.24
CA THR A 186 9.02 1.88 5.12
C THR A 186 8.13 2.88 4.39
N VAL A 187 7.29 2.40 3.48
CA VAL A 187 6.40 3.22 2.66
C VAL A 187 4.97 2.90 3.02
N LEU A 188 4.23 3.87 3.56
CA LEU A 188 2.82 3.69 3.90
C LEU A 188 1.94 4.04 2.71
N ILE A 189 1.04 3.13 2.33
CA ILE A 189 0.06 3.33 1.25
C ILE A 189 -1.35 2.92 1.68
N ASN A 190 -2.36 3.43 0.97
CA ASN A 190 -3.75 3.02 1.12
C ASN A 190 -4.50 3.14 -0.21
N GLY A 191 -5.81 2.84 -0.20
CA GLY A 191 -6.67 2.91 -1.38
C GLY A 191 -6.83 4.30 -2.01
N GLN A 192 -6.23 5.33 -1.42
CA GLN A 192 -6.20 6.70 -1.96
C GLN A 192 -4.81 7.10 -2.44
N THR A 193 -3.79 6.24 -2.31
CA THR A 193 -2.49 6.42 -2.95
C THR A 193 -2.65 6.19 -4.46
N ALA A 194 -2.41 7.21 -5.28
CA ALA A 194 -2.75 7.18 -6.71
C ALA A 194 -1.65 7.76 -7.63
N GLY A 195 -1.54 7.22 -8.85
CA GLY A 195 -0.77 7.81 -9.94
C GLY A 195 0.74 7.84 -9.67
N ALA A 196 1.34 9.03 -9.70
CA ALA A 196 2.77 9.22 -9.46
C ALA A 196 3.21 8.79 -8.04
N ALA A 197 2.32 8.86 -7.03
CA ALA A 197 2.60 8.35 -5.69
C ALA A 197 2.69 6.81 -5.67
N GLU A 198 1.87 6.12 -6.47
CA GLU A 198 2.00 4.66 -6.65
C GLU A 198 3.31 4.32 -7.36
N ALA A 199 3.66 5.05 -8.41
CA ALA A 199 4.93 4.86 -9.10
C ALA A 199 6.13 5.04 -8.16
N LEU A 200 6.09 6.06 -7.28
CA LEU A 200 7.12 6.27 -6.25
C LEU A 200 7.25 5.07 -5.31
N ALA A 201 6.13 4.60 -4.72
CA ALA A 201 6.14 3.43 -3.85
C ALA A 201 6.69 2.18 -4.56
N ALA A 202 6.25 1.96 -5.80
CA ALA A 202 6.65 0.81 -6.60
C ALA A 202 8.15 0.85 -6.95
N MET A 203 8.69 2.01 -7.33
CA MET A 203 10.12 2.20 -7.58
C MET A 203 10.96 1.92 -6.34
N LEU A 204 10.56 2.42 -5.16
CA LEU A 204 11.28 2.18 -3.91
C LEU A 204 11.31 0.69 -3.53
N ARG A 205 10.19 -0.01 -3.74
CA ARG A 205 10.11 -1.46 -3.53
C ARG A 205 10.98 -2.23 -4.53
N GLU A 206 10.89 -1.91 -5.82
CA GLU A 206 11.69 -2.56 -6.88
C GLU A 206 13.19 -2.29 -6.71
N ALA A 207 13.54 -1.10 -6.22
CA ALA A 207 14.89 -0.72 -5.85
C ALA A 207 15.44 -1.49 -4.64
N ARG A 208 14.59 -2.22 -3.92
CA ARG A 208 14.87 -2.78 -2.59
C ARG A 208 15.31 -1.73 -1.57
N ALA A 209 14.87 -0.48 -1.79
CA ALA A 209 15.16 0.63 -0.89
C ALA A 209 14.15 0.70 0.26
N GLY A 210 12.90 0.24 0.04
CA GLY A 210 11.89 0.24 1.08
C GLY A 210 10.83 -0.86 0.95
N LEU A 211 10.09 -1.04 2.04
CA LEU A 211 9.02 -2.02 2.18
C LEU A 211 7.65 -1.33 2.27
N ILE A 212 6.67 -1.81 1.51
CA ILE A 212 5.33 -1.21 1.43
C ILE A 212 4.41 -1.79 2.52
N ILE A 213 3.77 -0.93 3.29
CA ILE A 213 2.89 -1.27 4.42
C ILE A 213 1.56 -0.53 4.28
N GLY A 214 0.45 -1.18 4.67
CA GLY A 214 -0.86 -0.54 4.72
C GLY A 214 -1.92 -1.30 3.92
N GLY A 215 -2.69 -0.59 3.09
CA GLY A 215 -3.73 -1.17 2.23
C GLY A 215 -3.34 -1.17 0.73
N PRO A 216 -4.07 -1.89 -0.13
CA PRO A 216 -3.85 -1.82 -1.57
C PRO A 216 -4.08 -0.39 -2.10
N SER A 217 -3.28 0.03 -3.09
CA SER A 217 -3.38 1.37 -3.69
C SER A 217 -4.47 1.50 -4.75
N ALA A 218 -4.66 2.70 -5.31
CA ALA A 218 -5.81 3.02 -6.15
C ALA A 218 -5.81 2.35 -7.55
N GLY A 219 -4.65 2.02 -8.11
CA GLY A 219 -4.51 1.42 -9.44
C GLY A 219 -4.53 2.42 -10.60
N GLN A 220 -4.17 3.67 -10.35
CA GLN A 220 -4.25 4.79 -11.31
C GLN A 220 -2.90 5.19 -11.91
N ALA A 221 -1.87 4.35 -11.78
CA ALA A 221 -0.55 4.55 -12.40
C ALA A 221 -0.58 4.38 -13.93
N SER A 222 -1.10 5.37 -14.64
CA SER A 222 -1.18 5.42 -16.10
C SER A 222 -1.14 6.85 -16.62
N LEU A 223 -0.82 7.01 -17.90
CA LEU A 223 -1.11 8.24 -18.62
C LEU A 223 -2.58 8.25 -19.01
N PHE A 224 -3.22 9.39 -18.83
CA PHE A 224 -4.64 9.57 -19.13
C PHE A 224 -4.82 10.58 -20.26
N LYS A 225 -5.86 10.36 -21.06
CA LYS A 225 -6.39 11.35 -22.00
C LYS A 225 -7.80 11.76 -21.60
N GLU A 226 -8.10 13.04 -21.75
CA GLU A 226 -9.44 13.57 -21.50
C GLU A 226 -10.20 13.73 -22.81
N PHE A 227 -11.46 13.32 -22.79
CA PHE A 227 -12.38 13.39 -23.92
C PHE A 227 -13.59 14.23 -23.50
N ALA A 228 -13.84 15.34 -24.21
CA ALA A 228 -15.00 16.17 -23.95
C ALA A 228 -16.29 15.45 -24.38
N LEU A 229 -17.30 15.49 -23.52
CA LEU A 229 -18.63 14.97 -23.79
C LEU A 229 -19.58 16.11 -24.20
N ARG A 230 -20.61 15.78 -24.99
CA ARG A 230 -21.62 16.76 -25.45
C ARG A 230 -22.38 17.43 -24.30
N THR A 231 -22.43 16.78 -23.14
CA THR A 231 -23.05 17.27 -21.91
C THR A 231 -22.21 18.32 -21.18
N GLY A 232 -20.99 18.62 -21.65
CA GLY A 232 -20.05 19.52 -21.00
C GLY A 232 -19.14 18.84 -19.96
N HIS A 233 -19.36 17.55 -19.65
CA HIS A 233 -18.45 16.76 -18.83
C HIS A 233 -17.20 16.31 -19.61
N ARG A 234 -16.19 15.81 -18.90
CA ARG A 234 -15.00 15.19 -19.51
C ARG A 234 -14.84 13.76 -19.04
N LEU A 235 -14.53 12.85 -19.95
CA LEU A 235 -14.19 11.48 -19.64
C LEU A 235 -12.67 11.32 -19.68
N ARG A 236 -12.07 10.96 -18.54
CA ARG A 236 -10.63 10.74 -18.43
C ARG A 236 -10.34 9.24 -18.49
N ILE A 237 -9.59 8.82 -19.50
CA ILE A 237 -9.34 7.40 -19.81
C ILE A 237 -7.85 7.10 -19.76
N ALA A 238 -7.46 6.04 -19.06
CA ALA A 238 -6.09 5.52 -19.03
C ALA A 238 -5.73 4.95 -20.41
N THR A 239 -4.73 5.53 -21.06
CA THR A 239 -4.32 5.13 -22.43
C THR A 239 -2.98 4.41 -22.47
N THR A 240 -2.10 4.67 -21.50
CA THR A 240 -0.74 4.13 -21.52
C THR A 240 -0.34 3.72 -20.10
N PRO A 241 0.00 2.45 -19.85
CA PRO A 241 0.48 2.03 -18.55
C PRO A 241 1.88 2.59 -18.28
N VAL A 242 2.16 2.83 -17.01
CA VAL A 242 3.51 3.16 -16.53
C VAL A 242 4.22 1.85 -16.17
N HIS A 243 5.50 1.74 -16.54
CA HIS A 243 6.31 0.55 -16.29
C HIS A 243 7.46 0.88 -15.35
N LEU A 244 7.78 -0.11 -14.52
CA LEU A 244 8.92 -0.16 -13.64
C LEU A 244 10.25 -0.35 -14.40
N GLY A 245 11.36 -0.29 -13.68
CA GLY A 245 12.71 -0.40 -14.27
C GLY A 245 12.97 -1.75 -14.94
N ASP A 246 12.36 -2.80 -14.41
CA ASP A 246 12.36 -4.16 -14.95
C ASP A 246 11.41 -4.39 -16.14
N GLY A 247 10.64 -3.37 -16.52
CA GLY A 247 9.67 -3.41 -17.61
C GLY A 247 8.28 -3.94 -17.24
N GLN A 248 8.03 -4.29 -15.97
CA GLN A 248 6.69 -4.67 -15.52
C GLN A 248 5.78 -3.44 -15.44
N ALA A 249 4.55 -3.57 -15.96
CA ALA A 249 3.54 -2.53 -15.82
C ALA A 249 3.03 -2.46 -14.37
N ILE A 250 2.83 -1.24 -13.85
CA ILE A 250 2.16 -1.07 -12.56
C ILE A 250 0.69 -1.50 -12.72
N PRO A 251 0.18 -2.43 -11.88
CA PRO A 251 -1.15 -2.98 -12.07
C PRO A 251 -2.27 -1.95 -11.94
N HIS A 252 -3.29 -2.05 -12.79
CA HIS A 252 -4.52 -1.25 -12.65
C HIS A 252 -5.37 -1.64 -11.43
N THR A 253 -5.02 -2.73 -10.75
CA THR A 253 -5.61 -3.12 -9.45
C THR A 253 -4.96 -2.41 -8.28
N GLY A 254 -3.93 -1.59 -8.52
CA GLY A 254 -3.08 -1.00 -7.50
C GLY A 254 -1.95 -1.93 -7.07
N LEU A 255 -1.06 -1.37 -6.26
CA LEU A 255 -0.01 -2.06 -5.56
C LEU A 255 -0.61 -2.87 -4.42
N THR A 256 -0.23 -4.13 -4.33
CA THR A 256 -0.42 -4.92 -3.11
C THR A 256 0.70 -4.56 -2.13
N PRO A 257 0.38 -4.21 -0.86
CA PRO A 257 1.40 -3.94 0.15
C PRO A 257 2.14 -5.23 0.51
N ASP A 258 3.41 -5.10 0.90
CA ASP A 258 4.22 -6.23 1.36
C ASP A 258 3.76 -6.70 2.75
N ILE A 259 3.28 -5.76 3.58
CA ILE A 259 2.60 -6.04 4.84
C ILE A 259 1.23 -5.36 4.86
N LEU A 260 0.18 -6.17 4.77
CA LEU A 260 -1.20 -5.70 4.85
C LEU A 260 -1.55 -5.30 6.29
N VAL A 261 -2.02 -4.07 6.47
CA VAL A 261 -2.59 -3.57 7.72
C VAL A 261 -4.01 -3.10 7.45
N ALA A 262 -4.98 -3.89 7.89
CA ALA A 262 -6.39 -3.58 7.69
C ALA A 262 -6.87 -2.52 8.71
N VAL A 263 -7.13 -1.32 8.22
CA VAL A 263 -7.77 -0.22 8.96
C VAL A 263 -8.99 0.22 8.17
N ASN A 264 -10.12 0.48 8.83
CA ASN A 264 -11.27 1.04 8.13
C ASN A 264 -10.96 2.49 7.71
N ALA A 265 -11.61 2.96 6.65
CA ALA A 265 -11.27 4.26 6.06
C ALA A 265 -11.51 5.46 6.99
N GLU A 266 -12.41 5.34 7.96
CA GLU A 266 -12.73 6.42 8.91
C GLU A 266 -11.65 6.52 10.00
N ASP A 267 -11.31 5.40 10.62
CA ASP A 267 -10.24 5.29 11.60
C ASP A 267 -8.90 5.69 10.98
N GLU A 268 -8.63 5.25 9.74
CA GLU A 268 -7.40 5.60 9.03
C GLU A 268 -7.26 7.11 8.84
N LYS A 269 -8.35 7.83 8.50
CA LYS A 269 -8.33 9.29 8.43
C LYS A 269 -8.04 9.94 9.77
N GLN A 270 -8.59 9.40 10.86
CA GLN A 270 -8.35 9.91 12.20
C GLN A 270 -6.89 9.71 12.62
N TYR A 271 -6.32 8.53 12.37
CA TYR A 271 -4.90 8.25 12.59
C TYR A 271 -3.98 9.09 11.69
N TYR A 272 -4.37 9.30 10.43
CA TYR A 272 -3.65 10.17 9.52
C TYR A 272 -3.62 11.61 10.03
N ALA A 273 -4.72 12.13 10.59
CA ALA A 273 -4.72 13.44 11.23
C ALA A 273 -3.86 13.47 12.52
N ASP A 274 -4.03 12.48 13.39
CA ASP A 274 -3.31 12.34 14.65
C ASP A 274 -2.90 10.89 14.92
N ALA A 275 -1.59 10.63 14.78
CA ALA A 275 -1.01 9.30 14.95
C ALA A 275 -1.11 8.76 16.39
N TYR A 276 -1.41 9.61 17.37
CA TYR A 276 -1.55 9.23 18.79
C TYR A 276 -3.01 9.09 19.22
N LYS A 277 -3.96 9.28 18.30
CA LYS A 277 -5.39 9.22 18.58
C LYS A 277 -5.79 7.84 19.09
N VAL A 278 -6.38 7.79 20.28
CA VAL A 278 -7.01 6.56 20.78
C VAL A 278 -8.44 6.50 20.25
N ILE A 279 -8.70 5.55 19.35
CA ILE A 279 -10.04 5.26 18.85
C ILE A 279 -10.62 4.14 19.72
N ALA A 280 -11.73 4.43 20.40
CA ALA A 280 -12.45 3.41 21.15
C ALA A 280 -13.08 2.43 20.15
N LYS A 281 -12.51 1.24 20.01
CA LYS A 281 -13.18 0.17 19.26
C LYS A 281 -14.52 -0.12 19.96
N PRO A 282 -15.65 -0.17 19.24
CA PRO A 282 -16.88 -0.68 19.83
C PRO A 282 -16.58 -2.10 20.32
N VAL A 283 -16.73 -2.32 21.62
CA VAL A 283 -16.63 -3.64 22.22
C VAL A 283 -17.71 -4.48 21.57
N SER A 284 -17.33 -5.41 20.69
CA SER A 284 -18.25 -6.44 20.23
C SER A 284 -18.84 -7.08 21.48
N PRO A 285 -20.18 -7.18 21.62
CA PRO A 285 -20.77 -7.84 22.76
C PRO A 285 -20.19 -9.27 22.83
N PRO A 286 -19.82 -9.76 24.02
CA PRO A 286 -19.32 -11.12 24.15
C PRO A 286 -20.34 -12.09 23.55
N PRO A 287 -19.90 -13.17 22.87
CA PRO A 287 -20.81 -14.16 22.32
C PRO A 287 -21.77 -14.63 23.43
N PRO A 288 -23.08 -14.77 23.14
CA PRO A 288 -24.04 -15.20 24.14
C PRO A 288 -23.70 -16.63 24.55
N GLY A 289 -23.15 -16.81 25.76
CA GLY A 289 -22.80 -18.15 26.24
C GLY A 289 -21.75 -18.29 27.35
N ARG A 290 -21.17 -17.21 27.88
CA ARG A 290 -20.40 -17.32 29.14
C ARG A 290 -21.01 -16.40 30.19
N ALA A 291 -21.79 -17.03 31.05
CA ALA A 291 -22.43 -16.43 32.22
C ALA A 291 -21.42 -15.59 33.01
N ALA A 292 -21.82 -14.36 33.28
CA ALA A 292 -21.14 -13.42 34.16
C ALA A 292 -20.93 -14.08 35.53
N THR A 293 -19.67 -14.25 35.92
CA THR A 293 -19.31 -14.35 37.33
C THR A 293 -18.73 -12.99 37.69
N ASN A 294 -19.41 -12.28 38.61
CA ASN A 294 -19.07 -10.95 39.09
C ASN A 294 -17.56 -10.72 39.22
N GLN A 295 -17.04 -9.77 38.42
CA GLN A 295 -15.88 -8.99 38.83
C GLN A 295 -16.36 -7.57 39.12
N THR A 296 -16.90 -7.44 40.33
CA THR A 296 -16.97 -6.16 41.03
C THR A 296 -15.59 -5.55 41.12
N SER A 297 -15.54 -4.30 40.68
CA SER A 297 -14.45 -3.33 40.84
C SER A 297 -13.74 -3.48 42.18
N GLY A 298 -12.42 -3.68 42.11
CA GLY A 298 -11.52 -3.70 43.25
C GLY A 298 -10.17 -3.16 42.83
N ALA A 299 -10.07 -1.84 42.67
CA ALA A 299 -8.79 -1.15 42.76
C ALA A 299 -8.29 -1.27 44.21
N THR A 300 -7.61 -2.36 44.53
CA THR A 300 -6.81 -2.42 45.75
C THR A 300 -5.42 -1.95 45.40
N ASN A 301 -5.09 -0.73 45.83
CA ASN A 301 -3.72 -0.34 46.12
C ASN A 301 -3.01 -1.53 46.76
N ARG A 302 -1.98 -2.05 46.10
CA ARG A 302 -1.11 -3.08 46.66
C ARG A 302 -0.21 -2.37 47.70
N ALA A 303 -0.81 -1.96 48.81
CA ALA A 303 -0.06 -1.68 50.02
C ALA A 303 0.68 -2.98 50.34
N SER A 304 1.99 -2.96 50.19
CA SER A 304 2.87 -4.04 50.63
C SER A 304 2.54 -4.28 52.10
N ARG A 305 1.83 -5.37 52.39
CA ARG A 305 1.55 -5.76 53.78
C ARG A 305 2.89 -6.21 54.34
N LEU A 306 3.57 -5.31 55.04
CA LEU A 306 4.76 -5.63 55.83
C LEU A 306 4.38 -6.78 56.76
N ASN A 307 5.13 -7.87 56.69
CA ASN A 307 4.92 -8.99 57.60
C ASN A 307 5.59 -8.69 58.95
N GLU A 308 5.34 -9.52 59.95
CA GLU A 308 5.86 -9.33 61.31
C GLU A 308 7.40 -9.33 61.36
N ALA A 309 8.07 -10.06 60.46
CA ALA A 309 9.53 -10.07 60.38
C ALA A 309 10.10 -8.75 59.83
N ASP A 310 9.37 -8.09 58.93
CA ASP A 310 9.78 -6.79 58.38
C ASP A 310 9.66 -5.68 59.43
N LEU A 311 8.59 -5.68 60.23
CA LEU A 311 8.37 -4.76 61.35
C LEU A 311 9.47 -4.87 62.43
N VAL A 312 9.90 -6.08 62.74
CA VAL A 312 10.96 -6.32 63.73
C VAL A 312 12.32 -5.82 63.24
N ARG A 313 12.62 -5.96 61.93
CA ARG A 313 13.84 -5.39 61.33
C ARG A 313 13.82 -3.87 61.37
N MET A 314 12.71 -3.25 60.99
CA MET A 314 12.56 -1.79 60.98
C MET A 314 12.74 -1.18 62.38
N LYS A 315 12.24 -1.85 63.43
CA LYS A 315 12.43 -1.42 64.82
C LYS A 315 13.87 -1.53 65.29
N ARG A 316 14.64 -2.49 64.76
CA ARG A 316 16.06 -2.69 65.08
C ARG A 316 16.96 -1.68 64.34
N GLU A 317 16.54 -1.25 63.15
CA GLU A 317 17.25 -0.30 62.30
C GLU A 317 16.83 1.17 62.54
N GLY A 318 15.82 1.41 63.39
CA GLY A 318 15.36 2.76 63.74
C GLY A 318 14.57 3.46 62.64
N LEU A 319 14.00 2.72 61.68
CA LEU A 319 13.15 3.28 60.62
C LEU A 319 11.69 3.36 61.08
N ASP A 320 11.06 4.52 60.87
CA ASP A 320 9.63 4.72 61.15
C ASP A 320 8.77 4.07 60.05
N PRO A 321 7.81 3.20 60.37
CA PRO A 321 6.90 2.59 59.38
C PRO A 321 6.10 3.63 58.58
N ALA A 322 5.92 4.85 59.11
CA ALA A 322 5.23 5.93 58.39
C ALA A 322 6.08 6.55 57.26
N SER A 323 7.41 6.49 57.34
CA SER A 323 8.30 7.12 56.34
C SER A 323 8.48 6.30 55.05
N VAL A 324 8.06 5.03 55.06
CA VAL A 324 8.12 4.14 53.88
C VAL A 324 6.90 4.31 52.96
N VAL A 325 5.79 4.84 53.48
CA VAL A 325 4.60 5.14 52.66
C VAL A 325 4.82 6.37 51.77
N THR A 326 5.75 7.25 52.15
CA THR A 326 6.27 8.33 51.32
C THR A 326 7.55 7.89 50.59
N GLY A 327 7.50 6.71 49.97
CA GLY A 327 8.54 6.28 49.05
C GLY A 327 8.52 7.22 47.84
N SER A 328 9.51 8.12 47.80
CA SER A 328 9.95 8.91 46.64
C SER A 328 8.90 9.11 45.54
N ASP A 329 8.37 10.32 45.43
CA ASP A 329 7.97 10.86 44.12
C ASP A 329 9.22 10.84 43.22
N ARG A 330 9.58 9.65 42.71
CA ARG A 330 10.18 9.56 41.39
C ARG A 330 9.11 10.18 40.54
N VAL A 331 9.33 11.44 40.16
CA VAL A 331 8.70 12.06 39.01
C VAL A 331 9.03 11.12 37.84
N THR A 332 8.22 10.08 37.68
CA THR A 332 8.22 9.23 36.50
C THR A 332 7.94 10.22 35.39
N ALA A 333 8.94 10.44 34.54
CA ALA A 333 8.75 11.18 33.31
C ALA A 333 7.43 10.70 32.69
N PRO A 334 6.58 11.62 32.20
CA PRO A 334 5.30 11.25 31.62
C PRO A 334 5.53 10.12 30.61
N PRO A 335 4.68 9.08 30.59
CA PRO A 335 4.87 7.94 29.69
C PRO A 335 5.03 8.47 28.26
N LYS A 336 6.06 7.98 27.55
CA LYS A 336 6.32 8.40 26.18
C LYS A 336 5.04 8.21 25.36
N PRO A 337 4.64 9.19 24.53
CA PRO A 337 3.46 9.04 23.71
C PRO A 337 3.68 7.88 22.74
N VAL A 338 2.81 6.88 22.78
CA VAL A 338 2.90 5.67 21.95
C VAL A 338 2.07 5.88 20.69
N VAL A 339 2.64 5.59 19.52
CA VAL A 339 1.92 5.67 18.23
C VAL A 339 0.76 4.68 18.22
N MET A 340 -0.46 5.19 18.04
CA MET A 340 -1.69 4.40 18.01
C MET A 340 -2.14 4.03 16.59
N ASP A 341 -1.62 4.73 15.58
CA ASP A 341 -1.81 4.40 14.17
C ASP A 341 -1.20 3.01 13.87
N PRO A 342 -2.02 1.99 13.53
CA PRO A 342 -1.52 0.63 13.36
C PRO A 342 -0.53 0.48 12.20
N ALA A 343 -0.72 1.24 11.11
CA ALA A 343 0.14 1.15 9.93
C ALA A 343 1.47 1.84 10.22
N LEU A 344 1.44 3.03 10.82
CA LEU A 344 2.65 3.74 11.21
C LEU A 344 3.42 3.01 12.32
N ALA A 345 2.74 2.52 13.36
CA ALA A 345 3.39 1.72 14.41
C ALA A 345 4.09 0.51 13.80
N ARG A 346 3.43 -0.21 12.89
CA ARG A 346 4.04 -1.35 12.20
C ARG A 346 5.23 -0.96 11.32
N ALA A 347 5.18 0.20 10.67
CA ALA A 347 6.30 0.75 9.92
C ALA A 347 7.49 1.06 10.82
N LEU A 348 7.26 1.68 11.97
CA LEU A 348 8.33 2.03 12.92
C LEU A 348 8.95 0.78 13.55
N ASP A 349 8.16 -0.25 13.86
CA ASP A 349 8.65 -1.53 14.41
C ASP A 349 9.61 -2.30 13.49
N LEU A 350 9.60 -2.00 12.18
CA LEU A 350 10.41 -2.70 11.17
C LEU A 350 11.68 -1.96 10.76
N LEU A 351 11.83 -0.71 11.21
CA LEU A 351 13.01 0.13 10.95
C LEU A 351 14.08 -0.08 12.02
#